data_AF-A0A1I7K7J2-F1
#
_entry.id   AF-A0A1I7K7J2-F1
#
_cell.length_a   1.000
_cell.length_b   1.000
_cell.length_c   1.000
_cell.angle_alpha   90.00
_cell.angle_beta   90.00
_cell.angle_gamma   90.00
#
_symmetry.space_group_name_H-M   'P 1'
#
loop_
_entity.id
_entity.type
_entity.pdbx_description
1 polymer ?
#
loop_
_entity_poly.entity_id
_entity_poly.type
_entity_poly.pdbx_seq_one_letter_code
_entity_poly.pdbx_strand_id
1 'polypeptide(L)'
;MLALHRVDIDYLVDQMKGTDYAFLVMHNHPSNSHFSEKDIKTFVDAVNMSILIVLGNNGAIYILEKTRDLLPNEIISARKTLLDWKKDFISYDTVIEQIKAFGIVHSEI
;
A
#
# COMPACT_ATOMS: atom_id res chain seq x y z
N MET A 1 25.80 -9.35 -14.25
CA MET A 1 25.66 -8.34 -13.16
C MET A 1 24.27 -7.77 -13.29
N LEU A 2 23.35 -8.15 -12.40
CA LEU A 2 22.01 -7.54 -12.38
C LEU A 2 22.17 -6.12 -11.85
N ALA A 3 21.85 -5.13 -12.68
CA ALA A 3 21.81 -3.75 -12.23
C ALA A 3 20.66 -3.62 -11.23
N LEU A 4 20.98 -3.25 -9.99
CA LEU A 4 19.97 -2.94 -8.99
C LEU A 4 19.34 -1.61 -9.39
N HIS A 5 18.19 -1.66 -10.06
CA HIS A 5 17.42 -0.46 -10.34
C HIS A 5 16.56 -0.14 -9.12
N ARG A 6 16.83 1.01 -8.48
CA ARG A 6 15.92 1.56 -7.48
C ARG A 6 14.74 2.15 -8.24
N VAL A 7 13.62 1.43 -8.25
CA VAL A 7 12.36 1.93 -8.77
C VAL A 7 11.62 2.57 -7.60
N ASP A 8 11.31 3.86 -7.71
CA ASP A 8 10.47 4.53 -6.73
C ASP A 8 9.03 4.01 -6.86
N ILE A 9 8.34 3.80 -5.73
CA ILE A 9 6.97 3.28 -5.74
C ILE A 9 6.02 4.21 -6.52
N ASP A 10 6.23 5.52 -6.48
CA ASP A 10 5.41 6.49 -7.21
C ASP A 10 5.62 6.33 -8.72
N TYR A 11 6.86 6.05 -9.15
CA TYR A 11 7.17 5.76 -10.55
C TYR A 11 6.47 4.49 -11.02
N LEU A 12 6.57 3.40 -10.24
CA LEU A 12 5.91 2.14 -10.58
C LEU A 12 4.39 2.33 -10.71
N VAL A 13 3.79 3.03 -9.75
CA VAL A 13 2.35 3.34 -9.73
C VAL A 13 1.94 4.18 -10.93
N ASP A 14 2.77 5.14 -11.34
CA ASP A 14 2.50 5.95 -12.52
C ASP A 14 2.46 5.10 -13.79
N GLN A 15 3.37 4.12 -13.93
CA GLN A 15 3.36 3.17 -15.05
C GLN A 15 2.12 2.26 -15.04
N MET A 16 1.47 2.07 -13.90
CA MET A 16 0.29 1.23 -13.76
C MET A 16 -1.01 1.95 -14.11
N LYS A 17 -1.02 3.30 -14.19
CA LYS A 17 -2.24 4.08 -14.43
C LYS A 17 -2.85 3.76 -15.80
N GLY A 18 -4.16 3.52 -15.82
CA GLY A 18 -4.91 3.29 -17.06
C GLY A 18 -4.65 1.94 -17.72
N THR A 19 -4.01 1.01 -17.01
CA THR A 19 -3.87 -0.38 -17.44
C THR A 19 -5.02 -1.23 -16.89
N ASP A 20 -5.35 -2.34 -17.53
CA ASP A 20 -6.38 -3.28 -17.03
C ASP A 20 -5.78 -4.43 -16.21
N TYR A 21 -4.47 -4.38 -15.91
CA TYR A 21 -3.75 -5.45 -15.22
C TYR A 21 -3.77 -5.25 -13.71
N ALA A 22 -3.87 -6.37 -12.98
CA ALA A 22 -3.58 -6.43 -11.55
C ALA A 22 -2.07 -6.51 -11.32
N PHE A 23 -1.54 -5.64 -10.45
CA PHE A 23 -0.11 -5.58 -10.15
C PHE A 23 0.20 -6.01 -8.72
N LEU A 24 1.34 -6.69 -8.60
CA LEU A 24 2.05 -6.95 -7.37
C LEU A 24 3.21 -5.96 -7.26
N VAL A 25 3.28 -5.25 -6.14
CA VAL A 25 4.36 -4.30 -5.84
C VAL A 25 5.14 -4.82 -4.65
N MET A 26 6.48 -4.75 -4.74
CA MET A 26 7.38 -5.15 -3.67
C MET A 26 8.49 -4.11 -3.53
N HIS A 27 8.75 -3.65 -2.30
CA HIS A 27 9.93 -2.84 -2.01
C HIS A 27 10.52 -3.13 -0.63
N ASN A 28 11.78 -2.73 -0.44
CA ASN A 28 12.48 -2.90 0.83
C ASN A 28 12.32 -1.65 1.69
N HIS A 29 12.11 -1.83 3.00
CA HIS A 29 12.28 -0.77 3.97
C HIS A 29 13.69 -0.83 4.58
N PRO A 30 14.47 0.26 4.51
CA PRO A 30 15.77 0.32 5.18
C PRO A 30 15.63 0.35 6.71
N SER A 31 14.44 0.70 7.22
CA SER A 31 14.04 0.54 8.61
C SER A 31 13.40 -0.83 8.86
N ASN A 32 13.36 -1.27 10.12
CA ASN A 32 12.60 -2.46 10.54
C ASN A 32 11.09 -2.16 10.69
N SER A 33 10.57 -1.18 9.96
CA SER A 33 9.18 -0.74 10.06
C SER A 33 8.32 -1.39 8.99
N HIS A 34 7.05 -1.62 9.31
CA HIS A 34 6.09 -2.36 8.48
C HIS A 34 5.68 -1.52 7.25
N PHE A 35 4.58 -0.78 7.32
CA PHE A 35 4.14 0.15 6.28
C PHE A 35 4.23 1.59 6.78
N SER A 36 4.69 2.50 5.90
CA SER A 36 4.57 3.93 6.10
C SER A 36 3.19 4.43 5.67
N GLU A 37 2.81 5.62 6.09
CA GLU A 37 1.59 6.30 5.61
C GLU A 37 1.58 6.41 4.07
N LYS A 38 2.75 6.68 3.46
CA LYS A 38 2.90 6.76 2.00
C LYS A 38 2.54 5.44 1.34
N ASP A 39 2.99 4.32 1.88
CA ASP A 39 2.76 2.98 1.32
C ASP A 39 1.26 2.65 1.28
N ILE A 40 0.58 2.87 2.41
CA ILE A 40 -0.85 2.59 2.55
C ILE A 40 -1.65 3.50 1.62
N LYS A 41 -1.29 4.78 1.56
CA LYS A 41 -1.93 5.74 0.66
C LYS A 41 -1.78 5.34 -0.80
N THR A 42 -0.56 5.00 -1.20
CA THR A 42 -0.27 4.57 -2.58
C THR A 42 -1.02 3.30 -2.95
N PHE A 43 -1.10 2.34 -2.03
CA PHE A 43 -1.86 1.10 -2.23
C PHE A 43 -3.35 1.35 -2.45
N VAL A 44 -3.95 2.22 -1.64
CA VAL A 44 -5.38 2.59 -1.76
C VAL A 44 -5.65 3.38 -3.04
N ASP A 45 -4.80 4.37 -3.37
CA ASP A 45 -4.99 5.26 -4.52
C ASP A 45 -4.81 4.52 -5.87
N ALA A 46 -3.96 3.49 -5.91
CA ALA A 46 -3.68 2.73 -7.12
C ALA A 46 -4.72 1.64 -7.36
N VAL A 47 -5.75 1.92 -8.17
CA VAL A 47 -6.83 0.96 -8.50
C VAL A 47 -6.29 -0.39 -8.98
N ASN A 48 -5.24 -0.37 -9.78
CA ASN A 48 -4.65 -1.55 -10.42
C ASN A 48 -3.65 -2.30 -9.52
N MET A 49 -3.35 -1.79 -8.32
CA MET A 49 -2.48 -2.47 -7.37
C MET A 49 -3.30 -3.45 -6.54
N SER A 50 -3.01 -4.75 -6.66
CA SER A 50 -3.73 -5.79 -5.92
C SER A 50 -3.00 -6.21 -4.64
N ILE A 51 -1.66 -6.22 -4.68
CA ILE A 51 -0.82 -6.65 -3.55
C ILE A 51 0.35 -5.67 -3.38
N LEU A 52 0.61 -5.24 -2.14
CA LEU A 52 1.83 -4.54 -1.74
C LEU A 52 2.59 -5.38 -0.71
N ILE A 53 3.85 -5.67 -1.00
CA ILE A 53 4.76 -6.41 -0.13
C ILE A 53 5.89 -5.49 0.32
N VAL A 54 6.13 -5.43 1.62
CA VAL A 54 7.30 -4.75 2.19
C VAL A 54 8.22 -5.76 2.85
N LEU A 55 9.49 -5.74 2.45
CA LEU A 55 10.55 -6.51 3.08
C LEU A 55 11.32 -5.62 4.06
N GLY A 56 11.20 -5.92 5.36
CA GLY A 56 11.94 -5.24 6.41
C GLY A 56 13.43 -5.64 6.39
N ASN A 57 14.30 -4.75 6.88
CA ASN A 57 15.74 -5.03 6.95
C ASN A 57 16.11 -6.18 7.91
N ASN A 58 15.18 -6.59 8.78
CA ASN A 58 15.26 -7.77 9.64
C ASN A 58 14.79 -9.07 8.96
N GLY A 59 14.39 -9.02 7.69
CA GLY A 59 13.84 -10.15 6.94
C GLY A 59 12.35 -10.39 7.15
N ALA A 60 11.66 -9.57 7.95
CA ALA A 60 10.21 -9.65 8.10
C ALA A 60 9.49 -9.27 6.81
N ILE A 61 8.38 -9.94 6.52
CA ILE A 61 7.59 -9.72 5.31
C ILE A 61 6.20 -9.22 5.71
N TYR A 62 5.86 -8.01 5.26
CA TYR A 62 4.54 -7.41 5.48
C TYR A 62 3.76 -7.37 4.17
N ILE A 63 2.49 -7.75 4.20
CA ILE A 63 1.64 -7.86 2.99
C ILE A 63 0.33 -7.10 3.20
N LEU A 64 -0.03 -6.27 2.22
CA LEU A 64 -1.39 -5.75 2.02
C LEU A 64 -1.98 -6.34 0.75
N GLU A 65 -3.22 -6.83 0.85
CA GLU A 65 -3.97 -7.41 -0.26
C GLU A 65 -5.36 -6.78 -0.35
N LYS A 66 -5.78 -6.41 -1.57
CA LYS A 66 -7.18 -6.10 -1.85
C LYS A 66 -7.90 -7.40 -2.16
N THR A 67 -8.81 -7.82 -1.28
CA THR A 67 -9.57 -9.07 -1.48
C THR A 67 -10.78 -8.89 -2.40
N ARG A 68 -11.02 -7.67 -2.85
CA ARG A 68 -12.06 -7.28 -3.81
C ARG A 68 -11.70 -5.94 -4.44
N ASP A 69 -12.36 -5.64 -5.55
CA ASP A 69 -12.29 -4.31 -6.14
C ASP A 69 -12.91 -3.28 -5.19
N LEU A 70 -12.25 -2.12 -5.09
CA LEU A 70 -12.78 -0.95 -4.39
C LEU A 70 -13.69 -0.18 -5.32
N LEU A 71 -14.91 0.10 -4.89
CA LEU A 71 -15.84 0.95 -5.63
C LEU A 71 -15.33 2.41 -5.63
N PRO A 72 -15.71 3.23 -6.63
CA PRO A 72 -15.25 4.62 -6.71
C PRO A 72 -15.50 5.45 -5.44
N ASN A 73 -16.63 5.26 -4.76
CA ASN A 73 -16.97 5.93 -3.50
C ASN A 73 -16.13 5.43 -2.31
N GLU A 74 -15.68 4.17 -2.35
CA GLU A 74 -14.80 3.59 -1.34
C GLU A 74 -13.38 4.11 -1.50
N ILE A 75 -12.90 4.26 -2.75
CA ILE A 75 -11.62 4.91 -3.06
C ILE A 75 -11.64 6.36 -2.55
N ILE A 76 -12.73 7.11 -2.82
CA ILE A 76 -12.87 8.49 -2.33
C ILE A 76 -12.88 8.54 -0.80
N SER A 77 -13.62 7.63 -0.15
CA SER A 77 -13.71 7.55 1.31
C SER A 77 -12.36 7.22 1.92
N ALA A 78 -11.69 6.18 1.42
CA ALA A 78 -10.37 5.76 1.89
C ALA A 78 -9.33 6.87 1.68
N ARG A 79 -9.35 7.55 0.52
CA ARG A 79 -8.49 8.71 0.26
C ARG A 79 -8.75 9.87 1.22
N LYS A 80 -10.01 10.18 1.51
CA LYS A 80 -10.37 11.23 2.48
C LYS A 80 -9.83 10.88 3.87
N THR A 81 -10.07 9.66 4.31
CA THR A 81 -9.56 9.12 5.57
C THR A 81 -8.03 9.26 5.67
N LEU A 82 -7.31 8.87 4.61
CA LEU A 82 -5.84 9.02 4.54
C LEU A 82 -5.39 10.48 4.58
N LEU A 83 -6.11 11.40 3.92
CA LEU A 83 -5.80 12.83 3.96
C LEU A 83 -6.05 13.46 5.33
N ASP A 84 -6.99 12.91 6.10
CA ASP A 84 -7.24 13.34 7.48
C ASP A 84 -6.18 12.76 8.43
N TRP A 85 -5.69 11.53 8.20
CA TRP A 85 -4.53 10.98 8.92
C TRP A 85 -3.23 11.76 8.67
N LYS A 86 -3.05 12.38 7.50
CA LYS A 86 -1.92 13.28 7.29
C LYS A 86 -1.94 14.49 8.24
N LYS A 87 -3.12 14.87 8.72
CA LYS A 87 -3.30 16.04 9.61
C LYS A 87 -3.20 15.66 11.09
N ASP A 88 -3.51 14.40 11.44
CA ASP A 88 -3.56 13.89 12.81
C ASP A 88 -2.65 12.65 12.96
N PHE A 89 -1.79 12.60 13.98
CA PHE A 89 -1.05 11.37 14.29
C PHE A 89 -2.01 10.24 14.68
N ILE A 90 -2.30 9.34 13.74
CA ILE A 90 -3.12 8.16 13.96
C ILE A 90 -2.24 6.94 14.27
N SER A 91 -2.71 6.07 15.16
CA SER A 91 -2.01 4.82 15.45
C SER A 91 -2.15 3.82 14.31
N TYR A 92 -1.11 3.01 14.10
CA TYR A 92 -1.08 1.96 13.08
C TYR A 92 -2.26 0.99 13.19
N ASP A 93 -2.60 0.55 14.40
CA ASP A 93 -3.70 -0.40 14.60
C ASP A 93 -5.04 0.20 14.15
N THR A 94 -5.25 1.49 14.39
CA THR A 94 -6.44 2.19 13.90
C THR A 94 -6.48 2.24 12.38
N VAL A 95 -5.33 2.42 11.72
CA VAL A 95 -5.24 2.36 10.27
C VAL A 95 -5.62 0.98 9.74
N ILE A 96 -5.07 -0.09 10.31
CA ILE A 96 -5.37 -1.47 9.92
C ILE A 96 -6.86 -1.80 10.07
N GLU A 97 -7.48 -1.41 11.17
CA GLU A 97 -8.92 -1.63 11.37
C GLU A 97 -9.78 -0.88 10.35
N GLN A 98 -9.41 0.35 9.99
CA GLN A 98 -10.15 1.14 9.02
C GLN A 98 -9.99 0.61 7.59
N ILE A 99 -8.80 0.15 7.20
CA ILE A 99 -8.60 -0.39 5.85
C ILE A 99 -9.31 -1.75 5.65
N LYS A 100 -9.49 -2.54 6.72
CA LYS A 100 -10.29 -3.78 6.67
C LYS A 100 -11.73 -3.54 6.23
N ALA A 101 -12.32 -2.41 6.60
CA ALA A 101 -13.67 -2.04 6.18
C ALA A 101 -13.80 -1.91 4.65
N PHE A 102 -12.68 -1.64 3.96
CA PHE A 102 -12.62 -1.57 2.51
C PHE A 102 -12.25 -2.92 1.85
N GLY A 103 -12.13 -4.01 2.61
CA GLY A 103 -11.68 -5.30 2.07
C GLY A 103 -10.18 -5.36 1.81
N ILE A 104 -9.39 -4.63 2.61
CA ILE A 104 -7.93 -4.72 2.60
C ILE A 104 -7.49 -5.60 3.78
N VAL A 105 -6.72 -6.64 3.48
CA VAL A 105 -6.17 -7.57 4.48
C VAL A 105 -4.69 -7.27 4.70
N HIS A 106 -4.29 -7.24 5.96
CA HIS A 106 -2.90 -7.16 6.41
C HIS A 106 -2.43 -8.53 6.90
N SER A 107 -1.21 -8.92 6.53
CA SER A 107 -0.54 -10.12 7.03
C SER A 107 0.95 -9.87 7.25
N GLU A 108 1.53 -10.60 8.21
CA GLU A 108 2.98 -10.62 8.52
C GLU A 108 3.44 -12.08 8.52
N ILE A 109 4.57 -12.36 7.85
CA ILE A 109 5.18 -13.69 7.71
C ILE A 109 6.62 -13.65 8.21
#